data_AF-A0A6P2BXD8-F1
#
_entry.id   AF-A0A6P2BXD8-F1
#
_cell.length_a   1.000
_cell.length_b   1.000
_cell.length_c   1.000
_cell.angle_alpha   90.00
_cell.angle_beta   90.00
_cell.angle_gamma   90.00
#
_symmetry.space_group_name_H-M   'P 1'
#
loop_
_entity.id
_entity.type
_entity.pdbx_description
1 polymer ?
#
loop_
_entity_poly.entity_id
_entity_poly.type
_entity_poly.pdbx_seq_one_letter_code
_entity_poly.pdbx_strand_id
1 'polypeptide(L)'
;MKPPLTTVAAAVSTTFAAVLLAMLAACGGQPGRPAPPAPSASTSPAAPSRAAVPSQAATPGQPSSGAPSAGSSAQVLSSWLAYPWHWPNDVAAPGRVTHSPAVPPVPELVQISVGSHPAESGERPFERISFTFTTAFPSYRFEFAGKLVSDPGGKVIRLDGQDVLEIVFTQAQAHTADGTHSSIISQPAPRIGYQRMADYAQAGDFEGVLTYGIGIIRPVLQSNPQFAVRAYEVETVTASGQHRHTVAIDIDAGNPGR
;
A
#
# COMPACT_ATOMS: atom_id res chain seq x y z
N MET A 1 40.13 31.53 28.42
CA MET A 1 38.90 32.32 28.64
C MET A 1 37.76 31.59 27.94
N LYS A 2 36.77 31.16 28.71
CA LYS A 2 35.72 30.20 28.35
C LYS A 2 34.38 30.88 28.67
N PRO A 3 33.41 31.01 27.75
CA PRO A 3 32.14 31.66 28.06
C PRO A 3 31.26 30.74 28.93
N PRO A 4 30.39 31.32 29.78
CA PRO A 4 29.61 30.56 30.76
C PRO A 4 28.40 29.85 30.13
N LEU A 5 28.06 28.70 30.73
CA LEU A 5 26.85 27.92 30.49
C LEU A 5 25.63 28.68 31.00
N THR A 6 24.65 28.90 30.11
CA THR A 6 23.34 29.44 30.46
C THR A 6 22.37 28.29 30.65
N THR A 7 22.02 28.03 31.91
CA THR A 7 20.91 27.15 32.31
C THR A 7 19.60 27.89 32.05
N VAL A 8 18.70 27.31 31.24
CA VAL A 8 17.29 27.70 31.19
C VAL A 8 16.47 26.53 31.71
N ALA A 9 15.79 26.77 32.83
CA ALA A 9 14.83 25.88 33.45
C ALA A 9 13.39 26.37 33.18
N ALA A 10 12.45 25.44 33.38
CA ALA A 10 10.98 25.59 33.43
C ALA A 10 10.27 25.60 32.06
N ALA A 11 9.07 25.02 31.89
CA ALA A 11 8.09 24.55 32.87
C ALA A 11 7.32 23.33 32.34
N VAL A 12 7.05 22.39 33.25
CA VAL A 12 6.10 21.29 33.09
C VAL A 12 4.70 21.87 33.34
N SER A 13 3.79 21.76 32.37
CA SER A 13 2.36 21.98 32.57
C SER A 13 1.61 20.70 32.22
N THR A 14 1.44 19.86 33.23
CA THR A 14 0.46 18.78 33.31
C THR A 14 -0.94 19.37 33.51
N THR A 15 -1.84 19.15 32.56
CA THR A 15 -3.28 19.33 32.78
C THR A 15 -3.96 17.98 32.60
N PHE A 16 -4.27 17.35 33.73
CA PHE A 16 -5.17 16.20 33.85
C PHE A 16 -6.60 16.64 33.51
N ALA A 17 -7.23 16.00 32.53
CA ALA A 17 -8.68 16.03 32.36
C ALA A 17 -9.20 14.58 32.45
N ALA A 18 -9.75 14.25 33.61
CA ALA A 18 -10.49 13.03 33.84
C ALA A 18 -11.83 13.12 33.09
N VAL A 19 -12.15 12.12 32.27
CA VAL A 19 -13.50 11.93 31.73
C VAL A 19 -13.98 10.53 32.11
N LEU A 20 -15.19 10.53 32.66
CA LEU A 20 -15.86 9.46 33.37
C LEU A 20 -16.12 8.19 32.54
N LEU A 21 -16.01 7.06 33.23
CA LEU A 21 -16.66 5.79 32.92
C LEU A 21 -18.19 5.95 32.89
N ALA A 22 -18.83 5.43 31.84
CA ALA A 22 -20.20 4.95 31.90
C ALA A 22 -20.24 3.51 31.33
N MET A 23 -20.40 2.55 32.24
CA MET A 23 -20.70 1.15 31.94
C MET A 23 -22.18 1.03 31.59
N LEU A 24 -22.51 0.47 30.42
CA LEU A 24 -23.80 -0.17 30.20
C LEU A 24 -23.58 -1.60 29.73
N ALA A 25 -24.05 -2.52 30.58
CA ALA A 25 -24.26 -3.92 30.26
C ALA A 25 -25.52 -4.06 29.38
N ALA A 26 -25.43 -4.86 28.32
CA ALA A 26 -26.59 -5.44 27.68
C ALA A 26 -26.28 -6.89 27.28
N CYS A 27 -26.99 -7.81 27.93
CA CYS A 27 -26.97 -9.23 27.68
C CYS A 27 -27.87 -9.59 26.49
N GLY A 28 -27.45 -10.61 25.73
CA GLY A 28 -28.36 -11.70 25.36
C GLY A 28 -28.82 -11.78 23.90
N GLY A 29 -28.66 -12.98 23.34
CA GLY A 29 -29.70 -13.60 22.52
C GLY A 29 -29.37 -13.84 21.05
N GLN A 30 -28.80 -15.00 20.74
CA GLN A 30 -28.72 -15.58 19.40
C GLN A 30 -29.67 -16.80 19.32
N PRO A 31 -30.66 -16.76 18.43
CA PRO A 31 -30.99 -17.94 17.60
C PRO A 31 -31.34 -17.49 16.16
N GLY A 32 -31.21 -18.26 15.09
CA GLY A 32 -30.86 -19.65 14.88
C GLY A 32 -30.60 -19.84 13.37
N ARG A 33 -29.82 -20.87 13.05
CA ARG A 33 -29.44 -21.28 11.69
C ARG A 33 -30.49 -22.24 11.12
N PRO A 34 -31.07 -22.00 9.95
CA PRO A 34 -31.71 -23.05 9.16
C PRO A 34 -30.65 -23.83 8.35
N ALA A 35 -30.80 -25.16 8.37
CA ALA A 35 -29.99 -26.13 7.65
C ALA A 35 -30.24 -26.11 6.12
N PRO A 36 -29.30 -26.61 5.30
CA PRO A 36 -29.46 -26.70 3.85
C PRO A 36 -30.28 -27.92 3.43
N PRO A 37 -31.05 -27.87 2.33
CA PRO A 37 -31.61 -29.06 1.70
C PRO A 37 -30.57 -29.84 0.87
N ALA A 38 -30.80 -31.16 0.81
CA ALA A 38 -29.96 -32.24 0.31
C ALA A 38 -29.88 -32.32 -1.25
N PRO A 39 -28.97 -33.14 -1.82
CA PRO A 39 -28.66 -33.16 -3.25
C PRO A 39 -29.62 -34.07 -4.05
N SER A 40 -30.00 -33.63 -5.24
CA SER A 40 -30.66 -34.49 -6.24
C SER A 40 -29.62 -35.14 -7.16
N ALA A 41 -29.65 -36.47 -7.22
CA ALA A 41 -28.85 -37.30 -8.11
C ALA A 41 -29.70 -37.80 -9.30
N SER A 42 -28.98 -38.22 -10.35
CA SER A 42 -29.40 -39.09 -11.48
C SER A 42 -30.15 -38.36 -12.61
N THR A 43 -29.81 -38.49 -13.89
CA THR A 43 -29.43 -39.71 -14.64
C THR A 43 -28.59 -39.40 -15.89
N SER A 44 -27.65 -40.28 -16.21
CA SER A 44 -26.98 -40.41 -17.51
C SER A 44 -27.89 -41.14 -18.52
N PRO A 45 -27.72 -40.90 -19.83
CA PRO A 45 -27.56 -42.05 -20.73
C PRO A 45 -26.42 -41.92 -21.75
N ALA A 46 -26.06 -43.11 -22.25
CA ALA A 46 -24.88 -43.52 -22.99
C ALA A 46 -24.68 -42.92 -24.40
N ALA A 47 -23.43 -43.06 -24.84
CA ALA A 47 -22.88 -42.80 -26.17
C ALA A 47 -23.50 -43.64 -27.31
N PRO A 48 -23.21 -43.26 -28.57
CA PRO A 48 -22.57 -44.23 -29.46
C PRO A 48 -21.36 -43.70 -30.27
N SER A 49 -20.52 -44.65 -30.64
CA SER A 49 -19.24 -44.58 -31.36
C SER A 49 -19.31 -44.21 -32.85
N ARG A 50 -18.24 -43.56 -33.35
CA ARG A 50 -17.55 -43.73 -34.67
C ARG A 50 -16.67 -42.49 -34.91
N ALA A 51 -15.51 -42.48 -35.55
CA ALA A 51 -14.62 -43.43 -36.20
C ALA A 51 -13.28 -42.69 -36.41
N ALA A 52 -12.21 -43.43 -36.73
CA ALA A 52 -10.83 -42.97 -36.83
C ALA A 52 -10.52 -42.09 -38.08
N VAL A 53 -9.68 -41.05 -37.86
CA VAL A 53 -8.42 -40.64 -38.58
C VAL A 53 -8.53 -40.33 -40.10
N PRO A 54 -8.04 -39.16 -40.60
CA PRO A 54 -6.60 -38.95 -40.77
C PRO A 54 -6.02 -37.58 -40.38
N SER A 55 -4.76 -37.65 -39.92
CA SER A 55 -3.80 -36.56 -39.83
C SER A 55 -3.75 -35.74 -41.12
N GLN A 56 -3.96 -34.44 -41.01
CA GLN A 56 -3.45 -33.48 -41.98
C GLN A 56 -2.40 -32.61 -41.29
N ALA A 57 -1.21 -32.60 -41.88
CA ALA A 57 -0.09 -31.78 -41.50
C ALA A 57 -0.49 -30.30 -41.57
N ALA A 58 -0.45 -29.59 -40.43
CA ALA A 58 -0.54 -28.15 -40.40
C ALA A 58 0.84 -27.55 -40.70
N THR A 59 0.93 -26.89 -41.84
CA THR A 59 2.03 -26.01 -42.25
C THR A 59 2.25 -24.92 -41.18
N PRO A 60 3.50 -24.51 -40.86
CA PRO A 60 3.77 -23.40 -39.95
C PRO A 60 3.30 -22.08 -40.57
N GLY A 61 2.08 -21.67 -40.22
CA GLY A 61 1.48 -20.40 -40.65
C GLY A 61 1.36 -19.44 -39.47
N GLN A 62 2.36 -18.55 -39.37
CA GLN A 62 2.29 -17.17 -38.89
C GLN A 62 1.58 -16.88 -37.54
N PRO A 63 2.29 -16.34 -36.52
CA PRO A 63 1.64 -15.88 -35.30
C PRO A 63 0.62 -14.79 -35.65
N SER A 64 -0.64 -15.07 -35.34
CA SER A 64 -1.68 -14.06 -35.33
C SER A 64 -1.34 -13.09 -34.21
N SER A 65 -0.79 -11.93 -34.58
CA SER A 65 -0.69 -10.77 -33.70
C SER A 65 -2.10 -10.32 -33.37
N GLY A 66 -2.73 -10.98 -32.39
CA GLY A 66 -3.91 -10.46 -31.72
C GLY A 66 -3.48 -9.15 -31.05
N ALA A 67 -3.72 -8.04 -31.73
CA ALA A 67 -3.64 -6.73 -31.11
C ALA A 67 -4.52 -6.77 -29.85
N PRO A 68 -4.01 -6.36 -28.67
CA PRO A 68 -4.88 -6.21 -27.52
C PRO A 68 -6.00 -5.24 -27.92
N SER A 69 -7.26 -5.64 -27.70
CA SER A 69 -8.40 -4.73 -27.86
C SER A 69 -8.07 -3.45 -27.11
N ALA A 70 -8.10 -2.32 -27.82
CA ALA A 70 -8.03 -0.99 -27.23
C ALA A 70 -9.31 -0.74 -26.43
N GLY A 71 -9.44 -1.43 -25.29
CA GLY A 71 -10.31 -1.00 -24.20
C GLY A 71 -9.72 0.27 -23.63
N SER A 72 -10.57 1.27 -23.40
CA SER A 72 -10.19 2.59 -22.90
C SER A 72 -9.26 2.48 -21.69
N SER A 73 -7.95 2.67 -21.94
CA SER A 73 -6.90 2.60 -20.93
C SER A 73 -6.80 3.95 -20.24
N ALA A 74 -6.59 3.95 -18.93
CA ALA A 74 -6.30 5.19 -18.20
C ALA A 74 -5.14 5.94 -18.87
N GLN A 75 -5.28 7.25 -19.00
CA GLN A 75 -4.27 8.13 -19.60
C GLN A 75 -3.45 8.81 -18.50
N VAL A 76 -2.13 8.85 -18.65
CA VAL A 76 -1.26 9.61 -17.75
C VAL A 76 -1.33 11.09 -18.13
N LEU A 77 -1.75 11.95 -17.20
CA LEU A 77 -1.75 13.41 -17.39
C LEU A 77 -0.41 14.02 -16.99
N SER A 78 0.12 13.58 -15.86
CA SER A 78 1.34 14.12 -15.28
C SER A 78 2.06 13.04 -14.47
N SER A 79 3.39 13.14 -14.44
CA SER A 79 4.26 12.24 -13.69
C SER A 79 5.51 13.00 -13.31
N TRP A 80 5.86 13.04 -12.02
CA TRP A 80 7.08 13.71 -11.56
C TRP A 80 7.73 13.01 -10.38
N LEU A 81 9.02 13.28 -10.22
CA LEU A 81 9.84 12.82 -9.11
C LEU A 81 9.60 13.72 -7.90
N ALA A 82 8.91 13.22 -6.88
CA ALA A 82 8.57 13.98 -5.67
C ALA A 82 9.66 13.88 -4.59
N TYR A 83 10.36 12.75 -4.53
CA TYR A 83 11.51 12.54 -3.65
C TYR A 83 12.58 11.74 -4.39
N PRO A 84 13.82 12.24 -4.57
CA PRO A 84 14.87 11.52 -5.27
C PRO A 84 15.36 10.31 -4.46
N TRP A 85 16.16 9.43 -5.08
CA TRP A 85 16.82 8.35 -4.35
C TRP A 85 17.64 8.89 -3.19
N HIS A 86 17.16 8.68 -1.98
CA HIS A 86 17.82 9.15 -0.76
C HIS A 86 17.42 8.32 0.46
N TRP A 87 18.18 8.42 1.55
CA TRP A 87 17.85 7.73 2.79
C TRP A 87 16.79 8.52 3.58
N PRO A 88 15.58 7.98 3.82
CA PRO A 88 14.45 8.76 4.34
C PRO A 88 14.62 9.31 5.75
N ASN A 89 15.48 8.69 6.56
CA ASN A 89 15.74 9.11 7.94
C ASN A 89 16.88 10.14 8.03
N ASP A 90 17.43 10.62 6.91
CA ASP A 90 18.35 11.75 6.92
C ASP A 90 17.63 13.01 7.41
N VAL A 91 18.08 13.54 8.55
CA VAL A 91 17.53 14.75 9.16
C VAL A 91 17.66 15.99 8.26
N ALA A 92 18.64 16.02 7.35
CA ALA A 92 18.83 17.13 6.43
C ALA A 92 17.91 17.05 5.20
N ALA A 93 17.41 15.86 4.86
CA ALA A 93 16.55 15.61 3.71
C ALA A 93 15.58 14.46 3.98
N PRO A 94 14.66 14.62 4.95
CA PRO A 94 13.77 13.54 5.38
C PRO A 94 12.82 13.13 4.26
N GLY A 95 12.37 11.88 4.28
CA GLY A 95 11.33 11.35 3.38
C GLY A 95 9.99 12.02 3.62
N ARG A 96 9.79 13.22 3.08
CA ARG A 96 8.58 14.03 3.27
C ARG A 96 8.23 14.79 1.99
N VAL A 97 6.96 14.73 1.63
CA VAL A 97 6.36 15.49 0.52
C VAL A 97 5.11 16.19 1.04
N THR A 98 5.01 17.48 0.79
CA THR A 98 3.95 18.34 1.34
C THR A 98 3.04 18.84 0.22
N HIS A 99 1.75 18.67 0.43
CA HIS A 99 0.65 19.17 -0.38
C HIS A 99 -0.35 19.93 0.48
N SER A 100 -1.14 20.78 -0.16
CA SER A 100 -2.26 21.50 0.47
C SER A 100 -3.56 21.22 -0.30
N PRO A 101 -4.07 19.98 -0.30
CA PRO A 101 -5.30 19.64 -1.00
C PRO A 101 -6.48 20.41 -0.38
N ALA A 102 -7.42 20.81 -1.24
CA ALA A 102 -8.68 21.36 -0.78
C ALA A 102 -9.47 20.26 -0.06
N VAL A 103 -9.77 20.47 1.22
CA VAL A 103 -10.59 19.58 2.04
C VAL A 103 -11.77 20.37 2.61
N PRO A 104 -13.03 19.91 2.47
CA PRO A 104 -13.49 18.64 1.88
C PRO A 104 -13.64 18.67 0.32
N PRO A 105 -13.66 17.49 -0.36
CA PRO A 105 -13.57 16.13 0.18
C PRO A 105 -12.14 15.69 0.48
N VAL A 106 -11.96 14.84 1.50
CA VAL A 106 -10.67 14.22 1.83
C VAL A 106 -10.31 13.20 0.74
N PRO A 107 -9.07 13.18 0.23
CA PRO A 107 -8.56 12.10 -0.61
C PRO A 107 -8.79 10.70 -0.03
N GLU A 108 -9.54 9.88 -0.76
CA GLU A 108 -9.81 8.49 -0.39
C GLU A 108 -8.83 7.56 -1.09
N LEU A 109 -8.15 6.67 -0.35
CA LEU A 109 -7.35 5.58 -0.91
C LEU A 109 -8.27 4.54 -1.53
N VAL A 110 -8.12 4.31 -2.83
CA VAL A 110 -8.97 3.37 -3.58
C VAL A 110 -8.23 2.15 -4.08
N GLN A 111 -6.91 2.26 -4.25
CA GLN A 111 -6.12 1.13 -4.74
C GLN A 111 -4.72 1.11 -4.14
N ILE A 112 -4.28 -0.11 -3.81
CA ILE A 112 -2.88 -0.42 -3.50
C ILE A 112 -2.35 -1.32 -4.61
N SER A 113 -1.12 -1.12 -5.04
CA SER A 113 -0.47 -2.00 -6.02
C SER A 113 0.99 -2.19 -5.67
N VAL A 114 1.56 -3.35 -6.04
CA VAL A 114 2.98 -3.65 -5.84
C VAL A 114 3.60 -4.15 -7.14
N GLY A 115 4.90 -3.95 -7.29
CA GLY A 115 5.65 -4.47 -8.43
C GLY A 115 7.14 -4.59 -8.14
N SER A 116 7.76 -5.65 -8.64
CA SER A 116 9.23 -5.79 -8.64
C SER A 116 9.76 -5.34 -10.00
N HIS A 117 10.71 -4.42 -10.00
CA HIS A 117 11.35 -3.84 -11.17
C HIS A 117 12.82 -4.26 -11.18
N PRO A 118 13.19 -5.32 -11.91
CA PRO A 118 14.57 -5.74 -12.04
C PRO A 118 15.41 -4.66 -12.74
N ALA A 119 16.73 -4.75 -12.60
CA ALA A 119 17.63 -3.79 -13.21
C ALA A 119 17.53 -3.87 -14.74
N GLU A 120 17.19 -2.76 -15.38
CA GLU A 120 17.38 -2.56 -16.81
C GLU A 120 18.69 -1.79 -17.04
N SER A 121 19.21 -1.78 -18.27
CA SER A 121 20.50 -1.16 -18.58
C SER A 121 20.54 0.31 -18.16
N GLY A 122 21.28 0.62 -17.09
CA GLY A 122 21.46 1.98 -16.57
C GLY A 122 20.50 2.37 -15.44
N GLU A 123 19.58 1.50 -15.04
CA GLU A 123 18.64 1.76 -13.94
C GLU A 123 18.89 0.87 -12.72
N ARG A 124 18.73 1.47 -11.53
CA ARG A 124 18.76 0.76 -10.25
C ARG A 124 17.54 -0.16 -10.15
N PRO A 125 17.67 -1.44 -9.76
CA PRO A 125 16.52 -2.30 -9.49
C PRO A 125 15.76 -1.78 -8.27
N PHE A 126 14.43 -1.86 -8.29
CA PHE A 126 13.60 -1.43 -7.19
C PHE A 126 12.34 -2.26 -7.03
N GLU A 127 11.74 -2.20 -5.86
CA GLU A 127 10.41 -2.71 -5.59
C GLU A 127 9.50 -1.54 -5.28
N ARG A 128 8.34 -1.52 -5.91
CA ARG A 128 7.38 -0.42 -5.82
C ARG A 128 6.16 -0.88 -5.04
N ILE A 129 5.68 -0.02 -4.17
CA ILE A 129 4.31 -0.02 -3.68
C ILE A 129 3.67 1.33 -4.01
N SER A 130 2.44 1.29 -4.50
CA SER A 130 1.70 2.45 -4.94
C SER A 130 0.38 2.58 -4.19
N PHE A 131 0.02 3.81 -3.86
CA PHE A 131 -1.22 4.19 -3.20
C PHE A 131 -1.96 5.18 -4.10
N THR A 132 -3.13 4.79 -4.59
CA THR A 132 -3.92 5.59 -5.53
C THR A 132 -5.12 6.22 -4.83
N PHE A 133 -5.23 7.53 -4.92
CA PHE A 133 -6.26 8.37 -4.31
C PHE A 133 -7.22 8.96 -5.34
N THR A 134 -8.40 9.39 -4.88
CA THR A 134 -9.48 9.94 -5.72
C THR A 134 -9.27 11.39 -6.15
N THR A 135 -9.15 12.33 -5.20
CA THR A 135 -9.38 13.77 -5.45
C THR A 135 -8.12 14.63 -5.52
N ALA A 136 -7.05 14.23 -4.84
CA ALA A 136 -5.77 14.93 -4.84
C ALA A 136 -4.64 14.04 -4.31
N PHE A 137 -3.39 14.51 -4.43
CA PHE A 137 -2.27 13.98 -3.68
C PHE A 137 -2.35 14.42 -2.21
N PRO A 138 -2.40 13.49 -1.24
CA PRO A 138 -2.24 13.85 0.16
C PRO A 138 -0.79 14.20 0.48
N SER A 139 -0.56 14.99 1.53
CA SER A 139 0.78 15.11 2.12
C SER A 139 1.22 13.75 2.67
N TYR A 140 2.51 13.42 2.59
CA TYR A 140 3.03 12.16 3.14
C TYR A 140 4.45 12.25 3.66
N ARG A 141 4.76 11.35 4.59
CA ARG A 141 6.12 11.06 5.02
C ARG A 141 6.36 9.55 5.00
N PHE A 142 7.62 9.17 4.91
CA PHE A 142 8.04 7.80 5.06
C PHE A 142 9.40 7.73 5.72
N GLU A 143 9.56 6.76 6.62
CA GLU A 143 10.79 6.58 7.39
C GLU A 143 10.97 5.11 7.79
N PHE A 144 12.22 4.67 7.90
CA PHE A 144 12.52 3.38 8.51
C PHE A 144 12.30 3.47 10.02
N ALA A 145 11.49 2.58 10.55
CA ALA A 145 11.11 2.48 11.94
C ALA A 145 11.35 1.07 12.46
N GLY A 146 11.75 0.94 13.73
CA GLY A 146 12.04 -0.38 14.30
C GLY A 146 10.82 -1.30 14.44
N LYS A 147 9.61 -0.72 14.50
CA LYS A 147 8.33 -1.45 14.65
C LYS A 147 7.19 -0.62 14.05
N LEU A 148 6.21 -1.29 13.46
CA LEU A 148 4.92 -0.69 13.13
C LEU A 148 4.03 -0.71 14.37
N VAL A 149 3.46 0.43 14.73
CA VAL A 149 2.54 0.57 15.87
C VAL A 149 1.18 1.01 15.34
N SER A 150 0.11 0.33 15.75
CA SER A 150 -1.25 0.68 15.36
C SER A 150 -1.73 1.92 16.10
N ASP A 151 -2.37 2.85 15.39
CA ASP A 151 -3.12 3.95 15.99
C ASP A 151 -4.59 3.55 16.21
N PRO A 152 -5.27 4.07 17.26
CA PRO A 152 -4.76 4.74 18.46
C PRO A 152 -4.33 3.75 19.57
N GLY A 153 -4.43 2.44 19.33
CA GLY A 153 -4.30 1.41 20.36
C GLY A 153 -2.87 1.07 20.82
N GLY A 154 -1.85 1.61 20.15
CA GLY A 154 -0.43 1.41 20.51
C GLY A 154 0.08 -0.04 20.34
N LYS A 155 -0.67 -0.91 19.65
CA LYS A 155 -0.29 -2.32 19.49
C LYS A 155 0.74 -2.47 18.40
N VAL A 156 1.79 -3.25 18.66
CA VAL A 156 2.77 -3.57 17.62
C VAL A 156 2.14 -4.48 16.58
N ILE A 157 2.14 -4.06 15.32
CA ILE A 157 1.78 -4.88 14.18
C ILE A 157 3.04 -5.59 13.72
N ARG A 158 2.98 -6.92 13.63
CA ARG A 158 4.11 -7.73 13.17
C ARG A 158 4.11 -7.81 11.65
N LEU A 159 5.26 -7.50 11.07
CA LEU A 159 5.56 -7.68 9.65
C LEU A 159 6.66 -8.74 9.52
N ASP A 160 6.73 -9.42 8.39
CA ASP A 160 7.66 -10.53 8.13
C ASP A 160 9.12 -10.06 7.86
N GLY A 161 9.34 -8.74 7.78
CA GLY A 161 10.66 -8.12 7.62
C GLY A 161 11.50 -8.01 8.90
N GLN A 162 12.78 -7.66 8.76
CA GLN A 162 13.65 -7.30 9.89
C GLN A 162 13.64 -5.81 10.23
N ASP A 163 12.94 -5.01 9.44
CA ASP A 163 12.74 -3.57 9.62
C ASP A 163 11.37 -3.17 9.05
N VAL A 164 10.94 -1.94 9.31
CA VAL A 164 9.68 -1.40 8.79
C VAL A 164 9.93 -0.10 8.05
N LEU A 165 9.44 0.04 6.81
CA LEU A 165 9.25 1.36 6.21
C LEU A 165 7.84 1.81 6.55
N GLU A 166 7.70 2.75 7.48
CA GLU A 166 6.44 3.38 7.84
C GLU A 166 6.13 4.48 6.83
N ILE A 167 4.88 4.53 6.38
CA ILE A 167 4.37 5.57 5.48
C ILE A 167 3.13 6.16 6.12
N VAL A 168 3.11 7.48 6.26
CA VAL A 168 1.98 8.21 6.82
C VAL A 168 1.51 9.26 5.85
N PHE A 169 0.27 9.12 5.41
CA PHE A 169 -0.45 10.12 4.64
C PHE A 169 -1.27 10.98 5.60
N THR A 170 -1.28 12.29 5.37
CA THR A 170 -2.10 13.26 6.11
C THR A 170 -3.05 13.96 5.15
N GLN A 171 -4.26 14.25 5.64
CA GLN A 171 -5.40 14.63 4.81
C GLN A 171 -5.75 13.50 3.82
N ALA A 172 -5.77 12.26 4.30
CA ALA A 172 -6.18 11.08 3.55
C ALA A 172 -6.97 10.11 4.42
N GLN A 173 -7.80 9.28 3.80
CA GLN A 173 -8.54 8.21 4.48
C GLN A 173 -8.66 6.97 3.61
N ALA A 174 -8.92 5.82 4.22
CA ALA A 174 -9.19 4.55 3.52
C ALA A 174 -10.61 4.02 3.77
N HIS A 175 -11.51 4.89 4.20
CA HIS A 175 -12.94 4.63 4.34
C HIS A 175 -13.77 5.61 3.51
N THR A 176 -15.00 5.19 3.18
CA THR A 176 -16.00 6.04 2.54
C THR A 176 -16.34 7.24 3.41
N ALA A 177 -16.75 8.36 2.82
CA ALA A 177 -17.08 9.60 3.55
C ALA A 177 -18.09 9.46 4.72
N ASP A 178 -18.93 8.43 4.73
CA ASP A 178 -19.85 8.12 5.82
C ASP A 178 -19.23 7.24 6.94
N GLY A 179 -17.98 6.79 6.75
CA GLY A 179 -17.22 5.99 7.71
C GLY A 179 -17.63 4.52 7.79
N THR A 180 -18.51 4.03 6.91
CA THR A 180 -19.13 2.69 7.08
C THR A 180 -18.40 1.58 6.34
N HIS A 181 -17.66 1.90 5.28
CA HIS A 181 -17.02 0.93 4.42
C HIS A 181 -15.58 1.34 4.07
N SER A 182 -14.75 0.36 3.74
CA SER A 182 -13.45 0.62 3.10
C SER A 182 -13.65 1.26 1.74
N SER A 183 -12.90 2.32 1.42
CA SER A 183 -12.85 2.91 0.07
C SER A 183 -11.96 2.12 -0.88
N ILE A 184 -11.10 1.23 -0.36
CA ILE A 184 -10.18 0.41 -1.15
C ILE A 184 -10.96 -0.64 -1.94
N ILE A 185 -10.91 -0.54 -3.27
CA ILE A 185 -11.57 -1.46 -4.20
C ILE A 185 -10.62 -2.52 -4.79
N SER A 186 -9.31 -2.31 -4.69
CA SER A 186 -8.30 -3.24 -5.18
C SER A 186 -7.01 -3.15 -4.37
N GLN A 187 -6.49 -4.30 -3.95
CA GLN A 187 -5.21 -4.40 -3.26
C GLN A 187 -4.61 -5.80 -3.41
N PRO A 188 -3.28 -5.96 -3.36
CA PRO A 188 -2.64 -7.27 -3.32
C PRO A 188 -2.92 -8.00 -1.99
N ALA A 189 -2.53 -9.27 -1.90
CA ALA A 189 -2.49 -9.96 -0.62
C ALA A 189 -1.43 -9.29 0.29
N PRO A 190 -1.60 -9.25 1.62
CA PRO A 190 -0.64 -8.60 2.52
C PRO A 190 0.80 -9.12 2.41
N ARG A 191 0.97 -10.43 2.18
CA ARG A 191 2.29 -11.04 1.92
C ARG A 191 2.66 -10.86 0.45
N ILE A 192 3.75 -10.14 0.21
CA ILE A 192 4.26 -9.80 -1.13
C ILE A 192 5.36 -10.79 -1.57
N GLY A 193 6.34 -11.02 -0.70
CA GLY A 193 7.42 -11.98 -0.92
C GLY A 193 8.48 -11.55 -1.94
N TYR A 194 8.68 -10.23 -2.14
CA TYR A 194 9.79 -9.74 -2.94
C TYR A 194 11.11 -9.71 -2.13
N GLN A 195 12.21 -9.35 -2.79
CA GLN A 195 13.55 -9.40 -2.22
C GLN A 195 13.77 -8.36 -1.10
N ARG A 196 13.12 -7.19 -1.17
CA ARG A 196 13.18 -6.14 -0.14
C ARG A 196 11.85 -5.93 0.56
N MET A 197 10.73 -6.26 -0.07
CA MET A 197 9.36 -6.06 0.40
C MET A 197 8.73 -7.41 0.73
N ALA A 198 8.72 -7.78 2.01
CA ALA A 198 8.16 -9.04 2.48
C ALA A 198 6.63 -9.02 2.49
N ASP A 199 6.07 -7.99 3.12
CA ASP A 199 4.65 -7.81 3.37
C ASP A 199 4.32 -6.34 3.64
N TYR A 200 3.03 -6.03 3.79
CA TYR A 200 2.57 -4.72 4.22
C TYR A 200 1.31 -4.83 5.09
N ALA A 201 1.07 -3.81 5.91
CA ALA A 201 -0.12 -3.71 6.73
C ALA A 201 -0.55 -2.26 6.95
N GLN A 202 -1.86 -2.04 7.10
CA GLN A 202 -2.41 -0.78 7.58
C GLN A 202 -2.24 -0.69 9.10
N ALA A 203 -1.77 0.45 9.60
CA ALA A 203 -1.59 0.71 11.03
C ALA A 203 -2.58 1.72 11.59
N GLY A 204 -3.17 2.58 10.77
CA GLY A 204 -4.12 3.59 11.21
C GLY A 204 -4.90 4.19 10.05
N ASP A 205 -6.13 4.62 10.34
CA ASP A 205 -7.00 5.40 9.45
C ASP A 205 -7.97 6.20 10.32
N PHE A 206 -7.54 7.37 10.77
CA PHE A 206 -8.27 8.19 11.74
C PHE A 206 -7.93 9.67 11.58
N GLU A 207 -8.93 10.55 11.69
CA GLU A 207 -8.76 12.02 11.62
C GLU A 207 -8.00 12.52 10.38
N GLY A 208 -8.15 11.83 9.24
CA GLY A 208 -7.44 12.15 8.01
C GLY A 208 -5.97 11.74 8.02
N VAL A 209 -5.57 10.85 8.93
CA VAL A 209 -4.24 10.23 8.98
C VAL A 209 -4.37 8.76 8.63
N LEU A 210 -3.67 8.37 7.57
CA LEU A 210 -3.63 7.01 7.06
C LEU A 210 -2.19 6.49 7.13
N THR A 211 -1.98 5.44 7.92
CA THR A 211 -0.65 4.87 8.19
C THR A 211 -0.56 3.46 7.63
N TYR A 212 0.54 3.18 6.93
CA TYR A 212 0.93 1.85 6.48
C TYR A 212 2.36 1.54 6.93
N GLY A 213 2.66 0.26 7.11
CA GLY A 213 4.04 -0.20 7.22
C GLY A 213 4.32 -1.30 6.21
N ILE A 214 5.56 -1.33 5.74
CA ILE A 214 6.08 -2.32 4.81
C ILE A 214 7.19 -3.10 5.51
N GLY A 215 7.11 -4.43 5.48
CA GLY A 215 8.14 -5.29 6.06
C GLY A 215 9.35 -5.32 5.15
N ILE A 216 10.49 -4.86 5.68
CA ILE A 216 11.73 -4.71 4.93
C ILE A 216 12.66 -5.88 5.19
N ILE A 217 13.09 -6.55 4.12
CA ILE A 217 14.11 -7.58 4.17
C ILE A 217 15.49 -6.94 4.06
N ARG A 218 16.30 -7.09 5.11
CA ARG A 218 17.70 -6.67 5.09
C ARG A 218 18.58 -7.75 4.45
N PRO A 219 19.47 -7.39 3.51
CA PRO A 219 20.47 -8.31 2.96
C PRO A 219 21.53 -8.68 4.01
N VAL A 220 21.84 -7.78 4.95
CA VAL A 220 22.74 -8.03 6.08
C VAL A 220 21.95 -7.87 7.37
N LEU A 221 21.86 -8.95 8.14
CA LEU A 221 21.20 -8.91 9.44
C LEU A 221 21.93 -7.91 10.36
N GLN A 222 21.15 -7.10 11.10
CA GLN A 222 21.64 -6.10 12.06
C GLN A 222 22.35 -4.86 11.45
N SER A 223 22.40 -4.69 10.12
CA SER A 223 22.84 -3.41 9.53
C SER A 223 21.75 -2.34 9.67
N ASN A 224 22.13 -1.07 9.83
CA ASN A 224 21.19 0.04 9.66
C ASN A 224 20.64 -0.01 8.21
N PRO A 225 19.31 -0.06 7.98
CA PRO A 225 18.77 0.04 6.63
C PRO A 225 19.06 1.43 6.05
N GLN A 226 20.21 1.55 5.39
CA GLN A 226 20.57 2.73 4.59
C GLN A 226 20.18 2.50 3.12
N PHE A 227 19.02 1.87 2.87
CA PHE A 227 18.51 1.74 1.51
C PHE A 227 17.97 3.09 1.06
N ALA A 228 18.27 3.44 -0.18
CA ALA A 228 17.65 4.59 -0.80
C ALA A 228 16.18 4.26 -1.07
N VAL A 229 15.33 5.26 -0.87
CA VAL A 229 13.91 5.25 -1.29
C VAL A 229 13.72 6.42 -2.24
N ARG A 230 12.80 6.27 -3.19
CA ARG A 230 12.38 7.32 -4.12
C ARG A 230 10.86 7.37 -4.16
N ALA A 231 10.28 8.56 -4.38
CA ALA A 231 8.85 8.70 -4.56
C ALA A 231 8.51 9.38 -5.89
N TYR A 232 7.56 8.81 -6.62
CA TYR A 232 6.90 9.42 -7.76
C TYR A 232 5.45 9.74 -7.46
N GLU A 233 4.97 10.79 -8.12
CA GLU A 233 3.56 11.13 -8.16
C GLU A 233 3.08 11.08 -9.60
N VAL A 234 1.99 10.36 -9.82
CA VAL A 234 1.41 10.15 -11.14
C VAL A 234 -0.07 10.47 -11.10
N GLU A 235 -0.49 11.42 -11.92
CA GLU A 235 -1.90 11.69 -12.16
C GLU A 235 -2.36 10.97 -13.41
N THR A 236 -3.46 10.25 -13.29
CA THR A 236 -4.10 9.57 -14.42
C THR A 236 -5.57 9.95 -14.52
N VAL A 237 -6.10 9.89 -15.72
CA VAL A 237 -7.54 10.00 -15.99
C VAL A 237 -8.02 8.66 -16.49
N THR A 238 -8.99 8.08 -15.78
CA THR A 238 -9.67 6.84 -16.16
C THR A 238 -10.46 7.03 -17.45
N ALA A 239 -10.84 5.92 -18.09
CA ALA A 239 -11.79 5.91 -19.21
C ALA A 239 -13.06 6.74 -18.98
N SER A 240 -13.54 6.76 -17.74
CA SER A 240 -14.72 7.51 -17.30
C SER A 240 -14.47 9.00 -17.01
N GLY A 241 -13.27 9.51 -17.28
CA GLY A 241 -12.92 10.91 -17.01
C GLY A 241 -12.61 11.22 -15.54
N GLN A 242 -12.54 10.21 -14.66
CA GLN A 242 -12.19 10.42 -13.26
C GLN A 242 -10.68 10.49 -13.08
N HIS A 243 -10.22 11.49 -12.33
CA HIS A 243 -8.82 11.64 -11.94
C HIS A 243 -8.44 10.60 -10.86
N ARG A 244 -7.17 10.22 -10.87
CA ARG A 244 -6.53 9.33 -9.90
C ARG A 244 -5.13 9.82 -9.62
N HIS A 245 -4.79 9.94 -8.34
CA HIS A 245 -3.53 10.49 -7.85
C HIS A 245 -2.74 9.36 -7.20
N THR A 246 -1.69 8.88 -7.85
CA THR A 246 -0.91 7.73 -7.38
C THR A 246 0.41 8.19 -6.79
N VAL A 247 0.61 7.92 -5.50
CA VAL A 247 1.92 8.02 -4.84
C VAL A 247 2.59 6.66 -4.96
N ALA A 248 3.72 6.59 -5.66
CA ALA A 248 4.52 5.39 -5.82
C ALA A 248 5.81 5.52 -5.01
N ILE A 249 6.02 4.60 -4.08
CA ILE A 249 7.22 4.50 -3.24
C ILE A 249 8.09 3.36 -3.77
N ASP A 250 9.27 3.72 -4.27
CA ASP A 250 10.29 2.80 -4.77
C ASP A 250 11.33 2.54 -3.70
N ILE A 251 11.55 1.27 -3.38
CA ILE A 251 12.56 0.80 -2.43
C ILE A 251 13.70 0.19 -3.22
N ASP A 252 14.92 0.66 -2.99
CA ASP A 252 16.13 0.14 -3.64
C ASP A 252 16.27 -1.37 -3.41
N ALA A 253 16.20 -2.14 -4.50
CA ALA A 253 16.36 -3.59 -4.51
C ALA A 253 17.77 -4.04 -4.91
N GLY A 254 18.71 -3.10 -5.01
CA GLY A 254 20.11 -3.38 -5.27
C GLY A 254 20.73 -4.29 -4.20
N ASN A 255 21.71 -5.09 -4.62
CA ASN A 255 22.59 -5.77 -3.68
C ASN A 255 23.59 -4.76 -3.12
N PRO A 256 23.78 -4.68 -1.80
CA PRO A 256 24.68 -3.70 -1.16
C PRO A 256 26.18 -4.04 -1.34
N GLY A 257 26.57 -4.72 -2.41
CA GLY A 257 27.92 -5.26 -2.58
C GLY A 257 28.36 -5.43 -4.03
N ARG A 258 27.79 -4.68 -4.97
CA ARG A 258 28.31 -4.54 -6.33
C ARG A 258 28.39 -3.07 -6.70
#